data_AF-E1Z5B5-F1
#
_entry.id   AF-E1Z5B5-F1
#
_cell.length_a   1.000
_cell.length_b   1.000
_cell.length_c   1.000
_cell.angle_alpha   90.00
_cell.angle_beta   90.00
_cell.angle_gamma   90.00
#
_symmetry.space_group_name_H-M   'P 1'
#
loop_
_entity.id
_entity.type
_entity.pdbx_description
1 polymer ?
#
loop_
_entity_poly.entity_id
_entity_poly.type
_entity_poly.pdbx_seq_one_letter_code
_entity_poly.pdbx_strand_id
1 'polypeptide(L)'
;LESENEALRQHLQRVEAAAAAQQAAAVEAAGGGAAAAAAAPAGGGMRLAQLEGEASLLRRKVAELQKGMDRLQQVFNKQITLFREGVYTLFGFRVEMATDPAAREFKAQFVLRPQHAEDAASQLVFRMLRDNRMVLVPTELSGRLQREVETFIDRFRSIPAFTANLTMDCFQKQTQG
;
A
#
# COMPACT_ATOMS: atom_id res chain seq x y z
N LEU A 1 1.07 -11.37 -4.94
CA LEU A 1 1.65 -11.18 -3.60
C LEU A 1 0.57 -11.20 -2.51
N GLU A 2 -0.38 -10.26 -2.43
CA GLU A 2 -1.49 -10.35 -1.44
C GLU A 2 -2.36 -11.60 -1.65
N SER A 3 -2.76 -11.88 -2.89
CA SER A 3 -3.48 -13.11 -3.27
C SER A 3 -2.72 -14.39 -2.93
N GLU A 4 -1.38 -14.34 -2.94
CA GLU A 4 -0.53 -15.50 -2.67
C GLU A 4 -0.38 -15.73 -1.16
N ASN A 5 -0.27 -14.65 -0.38
CA ASN A 5 -0.33 -14.71 1.09
C ASN A 5 -1.70 -15.16 1.59
N GLU A 6 -2.78 -14.75 0.92
CA GLU A 6 -4.13 -15.18 1.25
C GLU A 6 -4.32 -16.67 0.94
N ALA A 7 -3.82 -17.14 -0.21
CA ALA A 7 -3.83 -18.57 -0.56
C ALA A 7 -3.04 -19.43 0.45
N LEU A 8 -1.89 -18.94 0.93
CA LEU A 8 -1.10 -19.62 1.96
C LEU A 8 -1.83 -19.69 3.32
N ARG A 9 -2.53 -18.61 3.73
CA ARG A 9 -3.36 -18.60 4.94
C ARG A 9 -4.54 -19.58 4.84
N GLN A 10 -5.20 -19.61 3.70
CA GLN A 10 -6.28 -20.58 3.44
C GLN A 10 -5.76 -22.02 3.47
N HIS A 11 -4.54 -22.27 2.98
CA HIS A 11 -3.94 -23.60 3.01
C HIS A 11 -3.63 -24.07 4.44
N LEU A 12 -3.06 -23.19 5.29
CA LEU A 12 -2.84 -23.47 6.71
C LEU A 12 -4.15 -23.82 7.44
N GLN A 13 -5.21 -23.04 7.22
CA GLN A 13 -6.52 -23.32 7.84
C GLN A 13 -7.06 -24.70 7.45
N ARG A 14 -6.85 -25.15 6.20
CA ARG A 14 -7.27 -26.48 5.75
C ARG A 14 -6.46 -27.59 6.43
N VAL A 15 -5.15 -27.42 6.57
CA VAL A 15 -4.28 -28.41 7.23
C VAL A 15 -4.62 -28.52 8.72
N GLU A 16 -4.87 -27.39 9.39
CA GLU A 16 -5.27 -27.35 10.80
C GLU A 16 -6.64 -28.00 11.02
N ALA A 17 -7.62 -27.73 10.15
CA ALA A 17 -8.94 -28.37 10.20
C ALA A 17 -8.84 -29.89 9.98
N ALA A 18 -7.98 -30.33 9.05
CA ALA A 18 -7.74 -31.76 8.80
C ALA A 18 -7.07 -32.46 9.98
N ALA A 19 -6.08 -31.82 10.61
CA ALA A 19 -5.41 -32.33 11.80
C ALA A 19 -6.38 -32.41 13.00
N ALA A 20 -7.21 -31.39 13.22
CA ALA A 20 -8.22 -31.38 14.27
C ALA A 20 -9.29 -32.46 14.07
N ALA A 21 -9.75 -32.67 12.83
CA ALA A 21 -10.69 -33.75 12.49
C ALA A 21 -10.07 -35.14 12.73
N GLN A 22 -8.78 -35.32 12.43
CA GLN A 22 -8.07 -36.58 12.71
C GLN A 22 -7.85 -36.80 14.21
N GLN A 23 -7.56 -35.75 14.97
CA GLN A 23 -7.49 -35.83 16.44
C GLN A 23 -8.84 -36.17 17.07
N ALA A 24 -9.94 -35.55 16.61
CA ALA A 24 -11.29 -35.87 17.08
C ALA A 24 -11.68 -37.34 16.77
N ALA A 25 -11.38 -37.81 15.55
CA ALA A 25 -11.62 -39.21 15.17
C ALA A 25 -10.78 -40.21 15.98
N ALA A 26 -9.55 -39.86 16.36
CA ALA A 26 -8.70 -40.70 17.21
C ALA A 26 -9.21 -40.76 18.67
N VAL A 27 -9.79 -39.68 19.19
CA VAL A 27 -10.39 -39.64 20.54
C VAL A 27 -11.70 -40.42 20.60
N GLU A 28 -12.55 -40.31 19.58
CA GLU A 28 -13.77 -41.12 19.42
C GLU A 28 -13.43 -42.62 19.33
N ALA A 29 -12.38 -42.99 18.59
CA ALA A 29 -11.90 -44.37 18.50
C ALA A 29 -11.31 -44.91 19.82
N ALA A 30 -10.83 -44.04 20.72
CA ALA A 30 -10.33 -44.42 22.04
C ALA A 30 -11.43 -44.52 23.12
N GLY A 31 -12.62 -43.93 22.88
CA GLY A 31 -13.77 -43.99 23.80
C GLY A 31 -14.66 -45.23 23.65
N GLY A 32 -14.49 -46.02 22.58
CA GLY A 32 -15.24 -47.27 22.33
C GLY A 32 -14.50 -48.50 22.85
N GLY A 33 -15.08 -49.18 23.85
CA GLY A 33 -14.45 -50.26 24.61
C GLY A 33 -14.05 -51.55 23.86
N ALA A 34 -13.14 -52.28 24.52
CA ALA A 34 -12.54 -53.56 24.20
C ALA A 34 -13.42 -54.61 23.48
N ALA A 35 -13.07 -54.93 22.22
CA ALA A 35 -12.98 -56.28 21.66
C ALA A 35 -12.83 -56.23 20.12
N ALA A 36 -11.58 -56.19 19.62
CA ALA A 36 -11.13 -56.76 18.34
C ALA A 36 -9.71 -56.24 18.04
N ALA A 37 -8.70 -56.94 18.57
CA ALA A 37 -7.34 -56.80 18.11
C ALA A 37 -7.22 -57.43 16.71
N ALA A 38 -7.34 -56.61 15.66
CA ALA A 38 -6.75 -56.89 14.35
C ALA A 38 -6.65 -55.58 13.54
N ALA A 39 -5.42 -55.06 13.45
CA ALA A 39 -4.97 -54.02 12.52
C ALA A 39 -5.62 -52.62 12.66
N ALA A 40 -5.39 -51.95 13.78
CA ALA A 40 -5.36 -50.47 13.78
C ALA A 40 -4.17 -50.02 12.92
N PRO A 41 -4.32 -49.06 11.99
CA PRO A 41 -3.25 -48.73 11.06
C PRO A 41 -2.18 -47.96 11.82
N ALA A 42 -1.01 -48.58 11.98
CA ALA A 42 0.22 -47.92 12.45
C ALA A 42 0.59 -46.67 11.61
N GLY A 43 -0.07 -46.44 10.47
CA GLY A 43 0.05 -45.24 9.64
C GLY A 43 -0.67 -43.99 10.14
N GLY A 44 -1.63 -44.08 11.07
CA GLY A 44 -2.41 -42.92 11.54
C GLY A 44 -1.58 -41.90 12.33
N GLY A 45 -0.84 -42.36 13.34
CA GLY A 45 0.04 -41.50 14.15
C GLY A 45 1.24 -40.96 13.39
N MET A 46 1.81 -41.76 12.47
CA MET A 46 2.89 -41.34 11.57
C MET A 46 2.43 -40.22 10.64
N ARG A 47 1.22 -40.33 10.08
CA ARG A 47 0.62 -39.30 9.20
C ARG A 47 0.28 -38.02 9.97
N LEU A 48 -0.17 -38.14 11.21
CA LEU A 48 -0.46 -37.00 12.07
C LEU A 48 0.82 -36.25 12.46
N ALA A 49 1.89 -36.97 12.82
CA ALA A 49 3.21 -36.38 13.08
C ALA A 49 3.84 -35.72 11.83
N GLN A 50 3.63 -36.32 10.64
CA GLN A 50 4.04 -35.70 9.36
C GLN A 50 3.29 -34.40 9.10
N LEU A 51 1.96 -34.38 9.27
CA LEU A 51 1.14 -33.19 9.09
C LEU A 51 1.48 -32.08 10.10
N GLU A 52 1.77 -32.44 11.35
CA GLU A 52 2.24 -31.48 12.37
C GLU A 52 3.61 -30.88 12.01
N GLY A 53 4.53 -31.71 11.49
CA GLY A 53 5.81 -31.25 10.95
C GLY A 53 5.65 -30.28 9.79
N GLU A 54 4.80 -30.62 8.82
CA GLU A 54 4.49 -29.75 7.67
C GLU A 54 3.82 -28.44 8.11
N ALA A 55 2.86 -28.49 9.02
CA ALA A 55 2.19 -27.31 9.57
C ALA A 55 3.20 -26.40 10.30
N SER A 56 4.14 -26.97 11.05
CA SER A 56 5.21 -26.22 11.71
C SER A 56 6.11 -25.49 10.70
N LEU A 57 6.53 -26.19 9.64
CA LEU A 57 7.33 -25.60 8.56
C LEU A 57 6.59 -24.49 7.81
N LEU A 58 5.31 -24.72 7.48
CA LEU A 58 4.46 -23.73 6.81
C LEU A 58 4.25 -22.48 7.68
N ARG A 59 3.98 -22.64 8.98
CA ARG A 59 3.85 -21.52 9.93
C ARG A 59 5.15 -20.70 9.99
N ARG A 60 6.31 -21.36 10.05
CA ARG A 60 7.61 -20.68 10.01
C ARG A 60 7.78 -19.88 8.72
N LYS A 61 7.42 -20.46 7.57
CA LYS A 61 7.54 -19.79 6.26
C LYS A 61 6.62 -18.56 6.16
N VAL A 62 5.38 -18.66 6.66
CA VAL A 62 4.47 -17.51 6.70
C VAL A 62 5.00 -16.41 7.62
N ALA A 63 5.53 -16.76 8.79
CA ALA A 63 6.12 -15.79 9.71
C ALA A 63 7.34 -15.08 9.09
N GLU A 64 8.17 -15.82 8.34
CA GLU A 64 9.32 -15.26 7.64
C GLU A 64 8.90 -14.32 6.50
N LEU A 65 7.94 -14.73 5.67
CA LEU A 65 7.39 -13.91 4.60
C LEU A 65 6.74 -12.62 5.13
N GLN A 66 5.99 -12.73 6.24
CA GLN A 66 5.36 -11.57 6.88
C GLN A 66 6.42 -10.58 7.38
N LYS A 67 7.46 -11.05 8.07
CA LYS A 67 8.58 -10.19 8.49
C LYS A 67 9.29 -9.54 7.30
N GLY A 68 9.46 -10.29 6.21
CA GLY A 68 10.01 -9.75 4.96
C GLY A 68 9.15 -8.63 4.37
N MET A 69 7.83 -8.81 4.37
CA MET A 69 6.86 -7.80 3.92
C MET A 69 6.89 -6.55 4.79
N ASP A 70 6.91 -6.70 6.11
CA ASP A 70 6.96 -5.59 7.05
C ASP A 70 8.25 -4.77 6.86
N ARG A 71 9.40 -5.45 6.67
CA ARG A 71 10.68 -4.80 6.37
C ARG A 71 10.62 -4.05 5.03
N LEU A 72 10.02 -4.66 4.00
CA LEU A 72 9.88 -4.02 2.69
C LEU A 72 9.03 -2.74 2.78
N GLN A 73 7.90 -2.80 3.51
CA GLN A 73 7.05 -1.64 3.73
C GLN A 73 7.78 -0.52 4.48
N GLN A 74 8.56 -0.86 5.51
CA GLN A 74 9.40 0.10 6.23
C GLN A 74 10.42 0.78 5.33
N VAL A 75 11.14 0.00 4.50
CA VAL A 75 12.11 0.54 3.55
C VAL A 75 11.42 1.44 2.53
N PHE A 76 10.30 1.00 1.96
CA PHE A 76 9.53 1.79 1.00
C PHE A 76 9.07 3.13 1.61
N ASN A 77 8.49 3.09 2.81
CA ASN A 77 8.05 4.28 3.53
C ASN A 77 9.22 5.24 3.77
N LYS A 78 10.37 4.72 4.21
CA LYS A 78 11.58 5.54 4.41
C LYS A 78 12.05 6.19 3.11
N GLN A 79 12.07 5.45 2.00
CA GLN A 79 12.51 5.95 0.70
C GLN A 79 11.57 7.01 0.13
N ILE A 80 10.25 6.78 0.19
CA ILE A 80 9.29 7.77 -0.32
C ILE A 80 9.28 9.04 0.53
N THR A 81 9.44 8.94 1.85
CA THR A 81 9.59 10.11 2.72
C THR A 81 10.84 10.89 2.35
N LEU A 82 12.00 10.23 2.22
CA LEU A 82 13.25 10.89 1.84
C LEU A 82 13.14 11.58 0.46
N PHE A 83 12.51 10.92 -0.50
CA PHE A 83 12.27 11.50 -1.82
C PHE A 83 11.38 12.75 -1.75
N ARG A 84 10.28 12.70 -0.99
CA ARG A 84 9.38 13.86 -0.80
C ARG A 84 10.07 15.03 -0.10
N GLU A 85 10.91 14.76 0.90
CA GLU A 85 11.73 15.79 1.56
C GLU A 85 12.74 16.43 0.59
N GLY A 86 13.36 15.62 -0.28
CA GLY A 86 14.23 16.10 -1.35
C GLY A 86 13.48 17.00 -2.33
N VAL A 87 12.31 16.58 -2.80
CA VAL A 87 11.45 17.38 -3.68
C VAL A 87 11.02 18.68 -3.02
N TYR A 88 10.62 18.62 -1.74
CA TYR A 88 10.22 19.81 -0.98
C TYR A 88 11.38 20.81 -0.85
N THR A 89 12.57 20.33 -0.52
CA THR A 89 13.76 21.18 -0.33
C THR A 89 14.26 21.78 -1.65
N LEU A 90 14.19 21.03 -2.75
CA LEU A 90 14.69 21.48 -4.06
C LEU A 90 13.71 22.39 -4.80
N PHE A 91 12.41 22.12 -4.69
CA PHE A 91 11.39 22.77 -5.53
C PHE A 91 10.39 23.62 -4.74
N GLY A 92 10.39 23.54 -3.40
CA GLY A 92 9.51 24.33 -2.56
C GLY A 92 8.06 23.82 -2.51
N PHE A 93 7.80 22.55 -2.85
CA PHE A 93 6.45 21.97 -2.81
C PHE A 93 6.40 20.69 -1.97
N ARG A 94 5.50 20.64 -0.99
CA ARG A 94 5.12 19.36 -0.37
C ARG A 94 4.20 18.63 -1.32
N VAL A 95 4.59 17.42 -1.72
CA VAL A 95 3.85 16.60 -2.68
C VAL A 95 3.24 15.40 -1.98
N GLU A 96 1.92 15.33 -2.01
CA GLU A 96 1.16 14.15 -1.58
C GLU A 96 0.55 13.46 -2.80
N MET A 97 0.51 12.13 -2.77
CA MET A 97 -0.08 11.30 -3.82
C MET A 97 -1.17 10.43 -3.22
N ALA A 98 -2.32 10.41 -3.88
CA ALA A 98 -3.42 9.50 -3.60
C ALA A 98 -3.75 8.72 -4.87
N THR A 99 -4.02 7.42 -4.72
CA THR A 99 -4.50 6.55 -5.81
C THR A 99 -5.87 6.02 -5.44
N ASP A 100 -6.79 6.04 -6.38
CA ASP A 100 -8.09 5.40 -6.24
C ASP A 100 -8.20 4.31 -7.32
N PRO A 101 -8.09 3.02 -6.95
CA PRO A 101 -8.23 1.91 -7.90
C PRO A 101 -9.59 1.88 -8.62
N ALA A 102 -10.64 2.42 -7.99
CA ALA A 102 -11.99 2.47 -8.56
C ALA A 102 -12.21 3.65 -9.51
N ALA A 103 -11.34 4.68 -9.46
CA ALA A 103 -11.43 5.82 -10.34
C ALA A 103 -11.21 5.43 -11.81
N ARG A 104 -12.21 5.71 -12.66
CA ARG A 104 -12.16 5.38 -14.08
C ARG A 104 -11.36 6.41 -14.89
N GLU A 105 -11.40 7.68 -14.48
CA GLU A 105 -10.90 8.81 -15.27
C GLU A 105 -9.40 9.10 -15.07
N PHE A 106 -8.88 8.84 -13.87
CA PHE A 106 -7.49 9.10 -13.51
C PHE A 106 -6.91 7.94 -12.70
N LYS A 107 -5.58 7.80 -12.69
CA LYS A 107 -4.89 6.74 -11.93
C LYS A 107 -4.24 7.23 -10.64
N ALA A 108 -3.97 8.53 -10.55
CA ALA A 108 -3.40 9.16 -9.36
C ALA A 108 -3.79 10.63 -9.27
N GLN A 109 -3.90 11.13 -8.05
CA GLN A 109 -4.07 12.54 -7.73
C GLN A 109 -2.85 13.00 -6.92
N PHE A 110 -2.35 14.17 -7.27
CA PHE A 110 -1.21 14.81 -6.64
C PHE A 110 -1.64 16.13 -6.03
N VAL A 111 -1.32 16.34 -4.75
CA VAL A 111 -1.57 17.58 -4.04
C VAL A 111 -0.24 18.26 -3.80
N LEU A 112 -0.10 19.49 -4.30
CA LEU A 112 1.09 20.32 -4.16
C LEU A 112 0.76 21.46 -3.21
N ARG A 113 1.48 21.55 -2.09
CA ARG A 113 1.40 22.68 -1.14
C ARG A 113 2.70 23.49 -1.22
N PRO A 114 2.65 24.78 -1.61
CA PRO A 114 3.82 25.64 -1.64
C PRO A 114 4.44 25.81 -0.24
N GLN A 115 5.76 25.90 -0.16
CA GLN A 115 6.52 26.09 1.08
C GLN A 115 6.18 27.40 1.79
N HIS A 116 5.97 28.47 1.02
CA HIS A 116 5.69 29.81 1.52
C HIS A 116 4.24 30.23 1.21
N ALA A 117 3.32 29.28 1.35
CA ALA A 117 1.90 29.55 1.21
C ALA A 117 1.43 30.53 2.31
N GLU A 118 0.65 31.54 1.92
CA GLU A 118 0.03 32.50 2.86
C GLU A 118 -0.98 31.83 3.80
N ASP A 119 -1.62 30.76 3.32
CA ASP A 119 -2.65 30.01 4.04
C ASP A 119 -2.40 28.50 3.95
N ALA A 120 -2.62 27.80 5.06
CA ALA A 120 -2.44 26.36 5.18
C ALA A 120 -3.34 25.55 4.23
N ALA A 121 -4.48 26.11 3.79
CA ALA A 121 -5.37 25.48 2.81
C ALA A 121 -4.97 25.74 1.35
N SER A 122 -3.97 26.60 1.10
CA SER A 122 -3.53 26.91 -0.26
C SER A 122 -2.82 25.71 -0.90
N GLN A 123 -3.52 25.05 -1.84
CA GLN A 123 -3.02 23.87 -2.53
C GLN A 123 -3.40 23.85 -4.02
N LEU A 124 -2.52 23.27 -4.81
CA LEU A 124 -2.80 22.86 -6.18
C LEU A 124 -3.10 21.36 -6.20
N VAL A 125 -4.07 20.96 -7.00
CA VAL A 125 -4.44 19.55 -7.16
C VAL A 125 -4.31 19.17 -8.62
N PHE A 126 -3.48 18.19 -8.92
CA PHE A 126 -3.32 17.63 -10.26
C PHE A 126 -3.83 16.20 -10.31
N ARG A 127 -4.47 15.81 -11.40
CA ARG A 127 -4.83 14.42 -11.68
C ARG A 127 -4.02 13.90 -12.85
N MET A 128 -3.43 12.73 -12.66
CA MET A 128 -2.79 12.00 -13.75
C MET A 128 -3.83 11.08 -14.39
N LEU A 129 -4.23 11.46 -15.61
CA LEU A 129 -5.13 10.68 -16.43
C LEU A 129 -4.51 9.33 -16.78
N ARG A 130 -5.34 8.40 -17.26
CA ARG A 130 -4.91 7.05 -17.67
C ARG A 130 -3.89 7.08 -18.82
N ASP A 131 -3.93 8.11 -19.65
CA ASP A 131 -2.99 8.36 -20.76
C ASP A 131 -1.70 9.11 -20.34
N ASN A 132 -1.43 9.21 -19.02
CA ASN A 132 -0.29 9.89 -18.42
C ASN A 132 -0.29 11.43 -18.55
N ARG A 133 -1.34 12.05 -19.09
CA ARG A 133 -1.46 13.51 -19.05
C ARG A 133 -1.82 13.98 -17.64
N MET A 134 -1.30 15.14 -17.26
CA MET A 134 -1.62 15.81 -16.01
C MET A 134 -2.64 16.91 -16.27
N VAL A 135 -3.69 16.97 -15.47
CA VAL A 135 -4.70 18.02 -15.52
C VAL A 135 -4.79 18.72 -14.17
N LEU A 136 -4.87 20.04 -14.18
CA LEU A 136 -5.12 20.85 -12.98
C LEU A 136 -6.60 20.75 -12.62
N VAL A 137 -6.89 20.40 -11.37
CA VAL A 137 -8.23 20.43 -10.81
C VAL A 137 -8.45 21.82 -10.20
N PRO A 138 -9.60 22.47 -10.45
CA PRO A 138 -9.93 23.75 -9.84
C PRO A 138 -9.87 23.68 -8.31
N THR A 139 -9.19 24.67 -7.72
CA THR A 139 -9.03 24.90 -6.29
C THR A 139 -9.11 26.41 -6.03
N GLU A 140 -9.24 26.82 -4.78
CA GLU A 140 -9.22 28.24 -4.43
C GLU A 140 -7.90 28.92 -4.84
N LEU A 141 -6.77 28.25 -4.66
CA LEU A 141 -5.45 28.77 -5.07
C LEU A 141 -5.36 28.91 -6.60
N SER A 142 -5.78 27.89 -7.37
CA SER A 142 -5.76 28.00 -8.83
C SER A 142 -6.76 29.04 -9.36
N GLY A 143 -7.87 29.27 -8.65
CA GLY A 143 -8.80 30.36 -8.94
C GLY A 143 -8.18 31.75 -8.77
N ARG A 144 -7.32 31.95 -7.76
CA ARG A 144 -6.57 33.21 -7.59
C ARG A 144 -5.47 33.40 -8.65
N LEU A 145 -4.97 32.30 -9.22
CA LEU A 145 -3.90 32.27 -10.21
C LEU A 145 -4.43 32.08 -11.65
N GLN A 146 -5.65 32.54 -11.95
CA GLN A 146 -6.29 32.25 -13.24
C GLN A 146 -5.48 32.71 -14.45
N ARG A 147 -4.81 33.86 -14.36
CA ARG A 147 -3.99 34.39 -15.47
C ARG A 147 -2.77 33.52 -15.74
N GLU A 148 -2.13 33.05 -14.67
CA GLU A 148 -0.98 32.17 -14.70
C GLU A 148 -1.38 30.78 -15.20
N VAL A 149 -2.54 30.27 -14.77
CA VAL A 149 -3.11 29.02 -15.28
C VAL A 149 -3.36 29.11 -16.79
N GLU A 150 -4.07 30.15 -17.26
CA GLU A 150 -4.34 30.35 -18.69
C GLU A 150 -3.04 30.44 -19.50
N THR A 151 -2.06 31.18 -18.99
CA THR A 151 -0.78 31.40 -19.68
C THR A 151 0.07 30.13 -19.70
N PHE A 152 0.37 29.55 -18.54
CA PHE A 152 1.35 28.49 -18.42
C PHE A 152 0.74 27.10 -18.66
N ILE A 153 -0.48 26.84 -18.19
CA ILE A 153 -1.14 25.53 -18.32
C ILE A 153 -1.86 25.43 -19.66
N ASP A 154 -2.73 26.38 -20.00
CA ASP A 154 -3.58 26.22 -21.19
C ASP A 154 -2.84 26.56 -22.49
N ARG A 155 -2.13 27.68 -22.51
CA ARG A 155 -1.40 28.16 -23.70
C ARG A 155 -0.03 27.49 -23.86
N PHE A 156 0.80 27.50 -22.81
CA PHE A 156 2.17 26.94 -22.91
C PHE A 156 2.27 25.45 -22.57
N ARG A 157 1.23 24.85 -21.98
CA ARG A 157 1.20 23.42 -21.62
C ARG A 157 2.38 23.00 -20.73
N SER A 158 2.82 23.90 -19.84
CA SER A 158 4.00 23.73 -19.00
C SER A 158 3.68 23.90 -17.52
N ILE A 159 3.41 22.78 -16.85
CA ILE A 159 3.29 22.71 -15.38
C ILE A 159 4.58 23.20 -14.70
N PRO A 160 5.80 22.83 -15.15
CA PRO A 160 7.03 23.31 -14.51
C PRO A 160 7.16 24.84 -14.53
N ALA A 161 6.81 25.49 -15.65
CA ALA A 161 6.84 26.95 -15.75
C ALA A 161 5.81 27.60 -14.80
N PHE A 162 4.59 27.06 -14.74
CA PHE A 162 3.55 27.50 -13.81
C PHE A 162 4.02 27.41 -12.35
N THR A 163 4.55 26.25 -11.94
CA THR A 163 4.99 26.04 -10.55
C THR A 163 6.22 26.87 -10.21
N ALA A 164 7.15 27.09 -11.15
CA ALA A 164 8.30 27.95 -10.92
C ALA A 164 7.89 29.41 -10.72
N ASN A 165 6.96 29.91 -11.54
CA ASN A 165 6.39 31.25 -11.36
C ASN A 165 5.75 31.39 -9.97
N LEU A 166 4.93 30.43 -9.58
CA LEU A 166 4.30 30.42 -8.25
C LEU A 166 5.32 30.40 -7.11
N THR A 167 6.40 29.61 -7.23
CA THR A 167 7.46 29.58 -6.21
C THR A 167 8.12 30.96 -6.06
N MET A 168 8.40 31.64 -7.17
CA MET A 168 8.98 32.99 -7.15
C MET A 168 8.03 34.00 -6.51
N ASP A 169 6.74 33.96 -6.85
CA ASP A 169 5.72 34.84 -6.29
C ASP A 169 5.59 34.64 -4.77
N CYS A 170 5.51 33.38 -4.32
CA CYS A 170 5.45 33.04 -2.91
C CYS A 170 6.70 33.53 -2.14
N PHE A 171 7.88 33.37 -2.73
CA PHE A 171 9.13 33.85 -2.14
C PHE A 171 9.17 35.37 -2.02
N GLN A 172 8.82 36.10 -3.09
CA GLN A 172 8.83 37.57 -3.09
C GLN A 172 7.95 38.14 -1.98
N LYS A 173 6.73 37.61 -1.84
CA LYS A 173 5.80 38.02 -0.79
C LYS A 173 6.32 37.76 0.62
N GLN A 174 7.02 36.63 0.82
CA GLN A 174 7.64 36.33 2.11
C GLN A 174 8.79 37.29 2.42
N THR A 175 9.63 37.64 1.44
CA THR A 175 10.80 38.51 1.66
C THR A 175 10.47 40.00 1.74
N GLN A 176 9.30 40.41 1.27
CA GLN A 176 8.83 41.80 1.32
C GLN A 176 7.96 42.11 2.55
N GLY A 177 7.58 41.10 3.35
CA GLY A 177 6.88 41.25 4.63
C GLY A 177 7.82 41.21 5.81
#